data_AF-A0A1D2UX64-F1
#
_entry.id   AF-A0A1D2UX64-F1
#
_cell.length_a   1.000
_cell.length_b   1.000
_cell.length_c   1.000
_cell.angle_alpha   90.00
_cell.angle_beta   90.00
_cell.angle_gamma   90.00
#
_symmetry.space_group_name_H-M   'P 1'
#
loop_
_entity.id
_entity.type
_entity.pdbx_description
1 polymer ?
#
loop_
_entity_poly.entity_id
_entity_poly.type
_entity_poly.pdbx_seq_one_letter_code
_entity_poly.pdbx_strand_id
1 'polypeptide(L)' 'MDSSKLSRIVREEFIDEYGSIICNDIQKEVFGKSYNLWDPQEFEAFEEAGGHDDKCPSVTGNAAKWTAKVLLDEGIEPTL' A
#
# COMPACT_ATOMS: atom_id res chain seq x y z
N MET A 1 0.71 14.15 -18.89
CA MET A 1 0.93 12.70 -18.97
C MET A 1 -0.24 12.01 -18.31
N ASP A 2 -0.91 11.09 -19.00
CA ASP A 2 -2.12 10.45 -18.47
C ASP A 2 -1.83 9.52 -17.29
N SER A 3 -0.63 8.94 -17.23
CA SER A 3 -0.16 8.17 -16.07
C SER A 3 -0.23 8.95 -14.75
N SER A 4 0.12 10.24 -14.75
CA SER A 4 0.06 11.09 -13.55
C SER A 4 -1.37 11.40 -13.09
N LYS A 5 -2.35 11.36 -14.02
CA LYS A 5 -3.76 11.54 -13.66
C LYS A 5 -4.31 10.27 -13.00
N LEU A 6 -3.99 9.10 -13.56
CA LEU A 6 -4.42 7.81 -13.03
C LEU A 6 -3.77 7.51 -11.67
N SER A 7 -2.48 7.79 -11.53
CA SER A 7 -1.79 7.61 -10.25
C SER A 7 -2.35 8.48 -9.14
N ARG A 8 -2.89 9.68 -9.46
CA ARG A 8 -3.60 10.52 -8.49
C ARG A 8 -4.86 9.82 -7.96
N ILE A 9 -5.61 9.10 -8.80
CA ILE A 9 -6.81 8.38 -8.34
C ILE A 9 -6.42 7.29 -7.36
N VAL A 10 -5.43 6.47 -7.70
CA VAL A 10 -4.90 5.44 -6.78
C VAL A 10 -4.36 6.07 -5.50
N ARG A 11 -3.67 7.22 -5.59
CA ARG A 11 -3.20 7.96 -4.42
C ARG A 11 -4.35 8.35 -3.49
N GLU A 12 -5.47 8.83 -4.02
CA GLU A 12 -6.61 9.19 -3.16
C GLU A 12 -7.19 7.97 -2.44
N GLU A 13 -7.27 6.79 -3.09
CA GLU A 13 -7.68 5.54 -2.42
C GLU A 13 -6.76 5.19 -1.23
N PHE A 14 -5.44 5.38 -1.37
CA PHE A 14 -4.51 5.20 -0.25
C PHE A 14 -4.74 6.19 0.90
N ILE A 15 -5.05 7.45 0.57
CA ILE A 15 -5.30 8.49 1.57
C ILE A 15 -6.61 8.23 2.28
N ASP A 16 -7.65 7.78 1.57
CA ASP A 16 -8.95 7.47 2.15
C ASP A 16 -8.90 6.22 3.04
N GLU A 17 -8.17 5.17 2.64
CA GLU A 17 -8.06 3.92 3.40
C GLU A 17 -7.05 3.98 4.55
N TYR A 18 -5.88 4.58 4.34
CA TYR A 18 -4.76 4.54 5.30
C TYR A 18 -4.31 5.91 5.81
N GLY A 19 -4.92 7.00 5.34
CA GLY A 19 -4.52 8.37 5.69
C GLY A 19 -3.18 8.83 5.09
N SER A 20 -2.43 7.97 4.41
CA SER A 20 -1.10 8.27 3.87
C SER A 20 -0.70 7.33 2.73
N ILE A 21 0.27 7.76 1.93
CA ILE A 21 0.99 6.91 0.95
C ILE A 21 2.38 6.49 1.44
N ILE A 22 2.76 6.91 2.65
CA ILE A 22 4.09 6.66 3.22
C ILE A 22 4.01 5.45 4.14
N CYS A 23 4.83 4.41 3.88
CA CYS A 23 4.82 3.17 4.65
C CYS A 23 4.92 3.39 6.16
N ASN A 24 5.72 4.36 6.61
CA ASN A 24 5.84 4.69 8.03
C ASN A 24 4.51 5.10 8.66
N ASP A 25 3.67 5.86 7.95
CA ASP A 25 2.37 6.29 8.48
C ASP A 25 1.32 5.19 8.32
N ILE A 26 1.34 4.47 7.20
CA ILE A 26 0.48 3.30 7.00
C ILE A 26 0.75 2.24 8.08
N GLN A 27 2.01 2.02 8.47
CA GLN A 27 2.32 1.12 9.58
C GLN A 27 1.69 1.58 10.90
N LYS A 28 1.66 2.89 11.19
CA LYS A 28 0.98 3.40 12.39
C LYS A 28 -0.51 3.12 12.37
N GLU A 29 -1.16 3.19 11.20
CA GLU A 29 -2.58 2.84 11.06
C GLU A 29 -2.79 1.32 11.24
N VAL A 30 -1.98 0.51 10.57
CA VAL A 30 -2.18 -0.96 10.51
C VAL A 30 -1.73 -1.68 11.79
N PHE A 31 -0.64 -1.23 12.42
CA PHE A 31 -0.03 -1.87 13.58
C PHE A 31 -0.17 -1.05 14.88
N GLY A 32 -0.67 0.20 14.81
CA GLY A 32 -0.66 1.14 15.93
C GLY A 32 0.70 1.83 16.18
N LYS A 33 1.75 1.45 15.43
CA LYS A 33 3.09 2.05 15.46
C LYS A 33 3.84 1.81 14.14
N SER A 34 4.89 2.58 13.91
CA SER A 34 5.88 2.28 12.87
C SER A 34 7.07 1.52 13.46
N TYR A 35 7.68 0.66 12.66
CA TYR A 35 8.89 -0.08 13.01
C TYR A 35 10.11 0.50 12.28
N ASN A 36 11.23 0.59 12.99
CA ASN A 36 12.54 0.85 12.41
C ASN A 36 13.14 -0.45 11.87
N LEU A 37 12.93 -0.73 10.59
CA LEU A 37 13.39 -1.96 9.94
C LEU A 37 14.92 -2.09 9.84
N TRP A 38 15.69 -1.06 10.21
CA TRP A 38 17.15 -1.13 10.33
C TRP A 38 17.63 -1.64 11.70
N ASP A 39 16.75 -1.61 12.70
CA ASP A 39 17.01 -2.23 14.00
C ASP A 39 16.60 -3.71 13.94
N PRO A 40 17.52 -4.66 14.17
CA PRO A 40 17.21 -6.08 14.08
C PRO A 40 16.08 -6.55 15.02
N GLN A 41 15.96 -5.95 16.21
CA GLN A 41 14.91 -6.32 17.17
C GLN A 41 13.55 -5.77 16.74
N GLU A 42 13.51 -4.55 16.21
CA GLU A 42 12.27 -4.02 15.65
C GLU A 42 11.86 -4.72 14.36
N PHE A 43 12.82 -5.16 13.53
CA PHE A 43 12.54 -5.98 12.35
C PHE A 43 11.91 -7.32 12.75
N GLU A 44 12.46 -8.02 13.73
CA GLU A 44 11.87 -9.26 14.26
C GLU A 44 10.45 -9.02 14.80
N ALA A 45 10.25 -7.97 15.60
CA ALA A 45 8.93 -7.61 16.10
C ALA A 45 7.93 -7.17 15.01
N PHE A 46 8.43 -6.68 13.87
CA PHE A 46 7.61 -6.38 12.69
C PHE A 46 7.16 -7.67 11.99
N GLU A 47 8.08 -8.63 11.80
CA GLU A 47 7.74 -9.95 11.26
C GLU A 47 6.72 -10.67 12.15
N GLU A 48 6.95 -10.72 13.47
CA GLU A 48 6.03 -11.35 14.44
C GLU A 48 4.64 -10.70 14.45
N ALA A 49 4.55 -9.40 14.15
CA ALA A 49 3.29 -8.69 14.05
C ALA A 49 2.55 -8.92 12.71
N GLY A 50 3.07 -9.77 11.84
CA GLY A 50 2.49 -10.09 10.53
C GLY A 50 2.96 -9.16 9.41
N GLY A 51 4.11 -8.50 9.59
CA GLY A 51 4.71 -7.55 8.66
C GLY A 51 4.70 -8.02 7.21
N HIS A 52 5.29 -9.18 6.95
CA HIS A 52 5.33 -9.81 5.63
C HIS A 52 4.36 -10.98 5.44
N ASP A 53 3.56 -11.32 6.45
CA ASP A 53 2.57 -12.40 6.35
C ASP A 53 1.22 -11.90 5.81
N ASP A 54 0.59 -10.95 6.49
CA ASP A 54 -0.78 -10.51 6.15
C ASP A 54 -0.95 -8.99 6.09
N LYS A 55 -0.18 -8.21 6.84
CA LYS A 55 -0.37 -6.76 6.94
C LYS A 55 0.10 -5.99 5.71
N CYS A 56 1.40 -5.91 5.45
CA CYS A 56 1.91 -5.21 4.27
C CYS A 56 1.53 -5.90 2.94
N PRO A 57 1.40 -7.24 2.87
CA PRO A 57 0.82 -7.91 1.71
C PRO A 57 -0.62 -7.46 1.42
N SER A 58 -1.47 -7.27 2.45
CA SER A 58 -2.83 -6.74 2.26
C SER A 58 -2.81 -5.31 1.68
N VAL A 59 -1.93 -4.43 2.20
CA VAL A 59 -1.74 -3.07 1.65
C VAL A 59 -1.35 -3.11 0.17
N THR A 60 -0.40 -3.96 -0.18
CA THR A 60 0.05 -4.13 -1.58
C THR A 60 -1.04 -4.73 -2.46
N GLY A 61 -1.82 -5.69 -1.94
CA GLY A 61 -2.96 -6.28 -2.64
C GLY A 61 -4.04 -5.24 -2.95
N ASN A 62 -4.34 -4.36 -2.00
CA ASN A 62 -5.25 -3.23 -2.23
C ASN A 62 -4.71 -2.27 -3.29
N ALA A 63 -3.42 -1.92 -3.24
CA ALA A 63 -2.77 -1.10 -4.26
C ALA A 63 -2.92 -1.68 -5.68
N ALA A 64 -2.67 -2.98 -5.83
CA ALA A 64 -2.82 -3.69 -7.09
C ALA A 64 -4.29 -3.71 -7.56
N LYS A 65 -5.24 -4.00 -6.65
CA LYS A 65 -6.67 -3.98 -6.92
C LYS A 65 -7.15 -2.61 -7.42
N TRP A 66 -6.78 -1.53 -6.72
CA TRP A 66 -7.16 -0.16 -7.10
C TRP A 66 -6.56 0.23 -8.45
N THR A 67 -5.29 -0.10 -8.66
CA THR A 67 -4.61 0.18 -9.94
C THR A 67 -5.29 -0.55 -11.10
N ALA A 68 -5.56 -1.85 -10.94
CA ALA A 68 -6.26 -2.63 -11.95
C ALA A 68 -7.64 -2.05 -12.25
N LYS A 69 -8.40 -1.66 -11.22
CA LYS A 69 -9.69 -1.00 -11.37
C LYS A 69 -9.59 0.29 -12.19
N VAL A 70 -8.67 1.18 -11.84
CA VAL A 70 -8.48 2.47 -12.55
C VAL A 70 -8.12 2.26 -14.02
N LEU A 71 -7.25 1.30 -14.33
CA LEU A 71 -6.88 0.99 -15.70
C LEU A 71 -8.08 0.47 -16.51
N LEU A 72 -8.85 -0.48 -15.95
CA LEU A 72 -10.03 -1.04 -16.60
C LEU A 72 -11.14 0.02 -16.80
N ASP A 73 -11.38 0.87 -15.81
CA ASP A 73 -12.38 1.96 -15.89
C ASP A 73 -12.04 2.97 -17.01
N GLU A 74 -10.75 3.13 -17.33
CA GLU A 74 -10.25 3.99 -18.42
C GLU A 74 -10.09 3.25 -19.75
N GLY A 75 -10.55 1.99 -19.83
CA GLY A 75 -10.46 1.16 -21.03
C GLY A 75 -9.04 0.73 -21.40
N ILE A 76 -8.11 0.74 -20.44
CA ILE A 76 -6.74 0.26 -20.61
C ILE A 76 -6.71 -1.23 -20.25
N GLU A 77 -6.82 -2.08 -21.26
CA GLU A 77 -6.82 -3.53 -21.09
C GLU A 77 -5.40 -4.12 -21.06
N PRO A 78 -5.18 -5.23 -20.33
CA PRO A 78 -3.92 -5.95 -20.38
C PRO A 78 -3.71 -6.54 -21.78
N THR A 79 -2.56 -6.26 -22.39
CA THR A 79 -2.09 -7.01 -23.55
C THR A 79 -1.35 -8.24 -23.05
N LEU A 80 -2.02 -9.40 -23.04
CA LEU A 80 -1.41 -10.71 -22.83
C LEU A 80 -0.93 -11.30 -24.16
#